data_AF-U5BRW4-F1
#
_entry.id   AF-U5BRW4-F1
#
_cell.length_a   1.000
_cell.length_b   1.000
_cell.length_c   1.000
_cell.angle_alpha   90.00
_cell.angle_beta   90.00
_cell.angle_gamma   90.00
#
_symmetry.space_group_name_H-M   'P 1'
#
loop_
_entity.id
_entity.type
_entity.pdbx_description
1 polymer ?
#
loop_
_entity_poly.entity_id
_entity_poly.type
_entity_poly.pdbx_seq_one_letter_code
_entity_poly.pdbx_strand_id
1 'polypeptide(L)'
;MAIADKGNPEETKKALDDWYLAEKKDYAAFASKYPMNGELKAQEANIQSMLSWSELENITYTPTIFIDGHELPKAYAVEDLKYVLE
;
A
#
# COMPACT_ATOMS: atom_id res chain seq x y z
N MET A 1 -7.07 4.01 3.81
CA MET A 1 -6.59 3.17 4.93
C MET A 1 -6.89 3.95 6.18
N ALA A 2 -7.52 3.37 7.20
CA ALA A 2 -7.98 4.14 8.36
C ALA A 2 -6.89 4.97 9.06
N ILE A 3 -5.63 4.47 9.09
CA ILE A 3 -4.48 5.23 9.61
C ILE A 3 -4.15 6.44 8.72
N ALA A 4 -4.17 6.25 7.40
CA ALA A 4 -3.87 7.31 6.43
C ALA A 4 -4.93 8.43 6.42
N ASP A 5 -6.19 8.10 6.72
CA ASP A 5 -7.29 9.07 6.77
C ASP A 5 -7.12 10.11 7.89
N LYS A 6 -6.19 9.88 8.84
CA LYS A 6 -5.78 10.88 9.84
C LYS A 6 -4.96 12.03 9.26
N GLY A 7 -4.50 11.93 8.02
CA GLY A 7 -3.75 12.98 7.34
C GLY A 7 -2.30 13.13 7.82
N ASN A 8 -1.73 12.11 8.48
CA ASN A 8 -0.33 12.10 8.91
C ASN A 8 0.50 11.11 8.07
N PRO A 9 1.31 11.60 7.10
CA PRO A 9 2.14 10.74 6.25
C PRO A 9 3.20 9.96 7.01
N GLU A 10 3.80 10.54 8.06
CA GLU A 10 4.83 9.87 8.87
C GLU A 10 4.22 8.71 9.68
N GLU A 11 3.03 8.91 10.26
CA GLU A 11 2.30 7.84 10.95
C GLU A 11 1.92 6.71 9.98
N THR A 12 1.48 7.07 8.78
CA THR A 12 1.14 6.10 7.72
C THR A 12 2.36 5.30 7.30
N LYS A 13 3.49 5.98 7.02
CA LYS A 13 4.76 5.33 6.68
C LYS A 13 5.20 4.39 7.80
N LYS A 14 5.17 4.85 9.05
CA LYS A 14 5.54 4.03 10.19
C LYS A 14 4.66 2.79 10.31
N ALA A 15 3.34 2.92 10.14
CA ALA A 15 2.43 1.79 10.18
C ALA A 15 2.71 0.78 9.06
N LEU A 16 3.02 1.25 7.86
CA LEU A 16 3.43 0.39 6.76
C LEU A 16 4.76 -0.32 7.08
N ASP A 17 5.76 0.39 7.60
CA ASP A 17 7.05 -0.18 8.02
C ASP A 17 6.84 -1.25 9.11
N ASP A 18 6.08 -0.94 10.16
CA ASP A 18 5.73 -1.88 11.24
C ASP A 18 5.03 -3.15 10.73
N TRP A 19 4.24 -3.06 9.64
CA TRP A 19 3.59 -4.22 9.04
C TRP A 19 4.52 -4.98 8.08
N TYR A 20 5.10 -4.31 7.10
CA TYR A 20 5.86 -4.94 6.02
C TYR A 20 7.25 -5.43 6.44
N LEU A 21 7.90 -4.77 7.40
CA LEU A 21 9.22 -5.18 7.90
C LEU A 21 9.14 -6.19 9.07
N ALA A 22 7.94 -6.47 9.59
CA ALA A 22 7.77 -7.49 10.63
C ALA A 22 8.14 -8.89 10.13
N GLU A 23 8.98 -9.59 10.89
CA GLU A 23 9.39 -10.99 10.62
C GLU A 23 8.19 -11.94 10.52
N LYS A 24 7.18 -11.73 11.38
CA LYS A 24 5.91 -12.46 11.35
C LYS A 24 4.74 -11.49 11.18
N LYS A 25 3.85 -11.78 10.23
CA LYS A 25 2.62 -11.01 10.00
C LYS A 25 1.55 -11.39 11.02
N ASP A 26 1.70 -10.89 12.24
CA ASP A 26 0.71 -11.03 13.30
C ASP A 26 -0.24 -9.83 13.31
N TYR A 27 -1.46 -10.06 12.83
CA TYR A 27 -2.48 -9.01 12.76
C TYR A 27 -2.90 -8.49 14.14
N ALA A 28 -3.01 -9.37 15.15
CA ALA A 28 -3.43 -8.94 16.48
C ALA A 28 -2.38 -8.04 17.13
N ALA A 29 -1.09 -8.40 16.99
CA ALA A 29 0.00 -7.55 17.45
C ALA A 29 0.01 -6.20 16.71
N PHE A 30 -0.19 -6.20 15.39
CA PHE A 30 -0.26 -4.96 14.61
C PHE A 30 -1.45 -4.07 15.01
N ALA A 31 -2.65 -4.64 15.08
CA ALA A 31 -3.87 -3.91 15.43
C ALA A 31 -3.83 -3.32 16.85
N SER A 32 -3.11 -3.96 17.78
CA SER A 32 -2.91 -3.43 19.14
C SER A 32 -2.09 -2.13 19.17
N LYS A 33 -1.15 -1.96 18.22
CA LYS A 33 -0.33 -0.74 18.10
C LYS A 33 -1.09 0.43 17.48
N TYR A 34 -2.09 0.12 16.64
CA TYR A 34 -2.86 1.10 15.87
C TYR A 34 -4.37 0.86 16.09
N PRO A 35 -4.89 1.16 17.29
CA PRO A 35 -6.30 0.94 17.60
C PRO A 35 -7.18 1.86 16.75
N MET A 36 -8.08 1.26 15.98
CA MET A 36 -9.07 1.95 15.15
C MET A 36 -10.43 1.84 15.87
N ASN A 37 -10.89 2.94 16.45
CA ASN A 37 -12.14 3.13 17.19
C ASN A 37 -13.38 3.16 16.27
N GLY A 38 -13.46 2.24 15.31
CA GLY A 38 -14.57 2.13 14.35
C GLY A 38 -14.28 2.69 12.96
N GLU A 39 -13.16 3.37 12.74
CA GLU A 39 -12.75 3.93 11.45
C GLU A 39 -12.59 2.86 10.36
N LEU A 40 -12.33 1.60 10.75
CA LEU A 40 -12.29 0.47 9.81
C LEU A 40 -13.61 0.29 9.06
N LYS A 41 -14.76 0.61 9.66
CA LYS A 41 -16.08 0.50 9.01
C LYS A 41 -16.24 1.43 7.82
N ALA A 42 -15.48 2.52 7.78
CA ALA A 42 -15.50 3.48 6.68
C ALA A 42 -14.59 3.04 5.50
N GLN A 43 -13.82 1.96 5.64
CA GLN A 43 -12.82 1.57 4.64
C GLN A 43 -13.35 0.69 3.51
N GLU A 44 -14.57 0.16 3.60
CA GLU A 44 -15.14 -0.72 2.57
C GLU A 44 -15.11 -0.06 1.18
N ALA A 45 -15.56 1.20 1.09
CA ALA A 45 -15.54 1.95 -0.17
C ALA A 45 -14.13 2.10 -0.74
N ASN A 46 -13.13 2.36 0.12
CA ASN A 46 -11.74 2.49 -0.30
C ASN A 46 -11.19 1.15 -0.84
N ILE A 47 -11.52 0.02 -0.19
CA ILE A 47 -11.10 -1.32 -0.64
C ILE A 47 -11.72 -1.64 -2.00
N GLN A 48 -13.02 -1.35 -2.17
CA GLN A 48 -13.69 -1.55 -3.46
C GLN A 48 -13.07 -0.68 -4.55
N SER A 49 -12.76 0.60 -4.28
CA SER A 49 -12.09 1.47 -5.25
C SER A 49 -10.69 0.95 -5.64
N MET A 50 -9.91 0.43 -4.69
CA MET A 50 -8.60 -0.18 -4.97
C MET A 50 -8.72 -1.43 -5.85
N LEU A 51 -9.73 -2.28 -5.58
CA LEU A 51 -10.02 -3.46 -6.39
C LEU A 51 -10.44 -3.07 -7.81
N SER A 52 -11.41 -2.17 -7.95
CA SER A 52 -11.89 -1.70 -9.26
C SER A 52 -10.77 -1.08 -10.09
N TRP A 53 -9.87 -0.31 -9.46
CA TRP A 53 -8.70 0.22 -10.16
C TRP A 53 -7.75 -0.90 -10.62
N SER A 54 -7.49 -1.90 -9.77
CA SER A 54 -6.62 -3.03 -10.14
C SER A 54 -7.19 -3.86 -11.30
N GLU A 55 -8.52 -4.03 -11.35
CA GLU A 55 -9.22 -4.69 -12.44
C GLU A 55 -9.17 -3.86 -13.74
N LEU A 56 -9.41 -2.55 -13.64
CA LEU A 56 -9.37 -1.62 -14.78
C LEU A 56 -8.00 -1.59 -15.46
N GLU A 57 -6.93 -1.54 -14.66
CA GLU A 57 -5.55 -1.52 -15.13
C GLU A 57 -5.00 -2.92 -15.46
N ASN A 58 -5.82 -3.97 -15.39
CA ASN A 58 -5.43 -5.36 -15.64
C ASN A 58 -4.18 -5.80 -14.86
N ILE A 59 -4.10 -5.46 -13.57
CA ILE A 59 -2.98 -5.85 -12.73
C ILE A 59 -2.95 -7.37 -12.55
N THR A 60 -1.92 -8.02 -13.12
CA THR A 60 -1.80 -9.50 -13.13
C THR A 60 -0.74 -10.05 -12.17
N TYR A 61 0.06 -9.19 -11.55
CA TYR A 61 1.10 -9.57 -10.59
C TYR A 61 1.31 -8.46 -9.55
N THR A 62 2.03 -8.76 -8.47
CA THR A 62 2.38 -7.77 -7.44
C THR A 62 3.85 -7.92 -7.00
N PRO A 63 4.57 -6.82 -6.74
CA PRO A 63 4.18 -5.44 -7.01
C PRO A 63 4.15 -5.14 -8.53
N THR A 64 3.23 -4.28 -8.97
CA THR A 64 3.24 -3.60 -10.27
C THR A 64 3.41 -2.11 -10.00
N ILE A 65 4.33 -1.46 -10.71
CA ILE A 65 4.69 -0.06 -10.48
C ILE A 65 4.45 0.74 -11.76
N PHE A 66 3.86 1.93 -11.59
CA PHE A 66 3.66 2.90 -12.65
C PHE A 66 4.48 4.15 -12.35
N ILE A 67 5.15 4.70 -13.37
CA ILE A 67 5.79 6.02 -13.33
C ILE A 67 5.23 6.81 -14.52
N ASP A 68 4.66 7.99 -14.26
CA ASP A 68 4.01 8.84 -15.26
C ASP A 68 3.02 8.08 -16.18
N GLY A 69 2.24 7.16 -15.60
CA GLY A 69 1.26 6.35 -16.31
C GLY A 69 1.81 5.16 -17.09
N HIS A 70 3.12 4.91 -17.06
CA HIS A 70 3.75 3.78 -17.74
C HIS A 70 4.09 2.66 -16.75
N GLU A 71 3.62 1.44 -17.04
CA GLU A 71 3.94 0.25 -16.25
C GLU A 71 5.42 -0.13 -16.41
N LEU A 72 6.10 -0.35 -15.28
CA LEU A 72 7.45 -0.90 -15.29
C LEU A 72 7.45 -2.39 -15.66
N PRO A 73 8.48 -2.89 -16.36
CA PRO A 73 8.61 -4.32 -16.62
C PRO A 73 8.60 -5.14 -15.33
N LYS A 74 7.96 -6.32 -15.37
CA LYS A 74 7.90 -7.25 -14.24
C LYS A 74 9.27 -7.59 -13.63
N ALA A 75 10.32 -7.61 -14.46
CA ALA A 75 11.69 -7.88 -14.05
C ALA A 75 12.49 -6.58 -13.84
N TYR A 76 11.94 -5.62 -13.10
CA TYR A 76 12.69 -4.43 -12.70
C TYR A 76 13.41 -4.69 -11.36
N ALA A 77 14.66 -4.24 -11.27
CA ALA A 77 15.40 -4.14 -10.02
C ALA A 77 15.31 -2.71 -9.48
N VAL A 78 15.49 -2.52 -8.17
CA VAL A 78 15.44 -1.17 -7.56
C VAL A 78 16.48 -0.25 -8.20
N GLU A 79 17.61 -0.82 -8.62
CA GLU A 79 18.70 -0.14 -9.32
C GLU A 79 18.29 0.42 -10.70
N ASP A 80 17.23 -0.12 -11.31
CA ASP A 80 16.72 0.30 -12.61
C ASP A 80 15.88 1.58 -12.53
N LEU A 81 15.39 1.95 -11.34
CA LEU A 81 14.56 3.15 -11.13
C LEU A 81 15.28 4.44 -11.55
N LYS A 82 16.61 4.48 -11.48
CA LYS A 82 17.39 5.65 -11.92
C LYS A 82 17.22 5.98 -13.41
N TYR A 83 16.87 4.99 -14.24
CA TYR A 83 16.67 5.21 -15.68
C TYR A 83 15.26 5.69 -16.03
N VAL A 84 14.33 5.64 -15.06
CA VAL A 84 12.92 6.03 -15.25
C VAL A 84 12.58 7.34 -14.54
N LEU A 85 13.44 7.82 -13.64
CA LEU A 85 13.23 9.02 -12.82
C LEU A 85 14.09 10.23 -13.25
N GLU A 86 14.74 10.17 -14.43
CA GLU A 86 15.40 11.32 -15.07
C GLU A 86 14.41 12.17 -15.88
#